data_AF-A0A4P5XWL0-F1
#
_entry.id   AF-A0A4P5XWL0-F1
#
_cell.length_a   1.000
_cell.length_b   1.000
_cell.length_c   1.000
_cell.angle_alpha   90.00
_cell.angle_beta   90.00
_cell.angle_gamma   90.00
#
_symmetry.space_group_name_H-M   'P 1'
#
loop_
_entity.id
_entity.type
_entity.pdbx_description
1 polymer ?
#
loop_
_entity_poly.entity_id
_entity_poly.type
_entity_poly.pdbx_seq_one_letter_code
_entity_poly.pdbx_strand_id
1 'polypeptide(L)'
;MSKSKILIIEDERSLSEILSYNLANEGFEVLTASDGIDGLRRAQNALPDLIVLDLMLPGIDGLQICRQLRSDPKTQGIRILMLTAKAEEVDEIVGFNMGADDYVAKPFKIKPLISRIKALLRRPSAEQSSSEVISVAGIEVDRTHHTAKLDGQEMQLTPTEFKMLWTMMRRPGRPYSRNELLDNARGEDANALERTIDVHVRSLRQKLGDKGHLVETVRGIGYRFKAE
;
A
#
# COMPACT_ATOMS: atom_id res chain seq x y z
N MET A 1 -18.96 -17.22 9.49
CA MET A 1 -17.97 -16.21 9.06
C MET A 1 -18.25 -14.95 9.86
N SER A 2 -17.23 -14.32 10.47
CA SER A 2 -17.45 -13.02 11.11
C SER A 2 -17.86 -12.01 10.05
N LYS A 3 -18.80 -11.12 10.38
CA LYS A 3 -19.15 -10.02 9.50
C LYS A 3 -17.95 -9.09 9.40
N SER A 4 -17.57 -8.67 8.19
CA SER A 4 -16.53 -7.65 8.03
C SER A 4 -17.01 -6.35 8.66
N LYS A 5 -16.09 -5.68 9.36
CA LYS A 5 -16.32 -4.45 10.11
C LYS A 5 -15.84 -3.25 9.32
N ILE A 6 -16.71 -2.26 9.16
CA ILE A 6 -16.44 -1.03 8.42
C ILE A 6 -16.56 0.15 9.38
N LEU A 7 -15.56 1.03 9.40
CA LEU A 7 -15.63 2.30 10.10
C LEU A 7 -15.86 3.44 9.10
N ILE A 8 -16.87 4.25 9.34
CA ILE A 8 -17.16 5.47 8.57
C ILE A 8 -16.69 6.67 9.40
N ILE A 9 -15.84 7.51 8.83
CA ILE A 9 -15.37 8.77 9.42
C ILE A 9 -15.87 9.90 8.51
N GLU A 10 -16.96 10.55 8.92
CA GLU A 10 -17.74 11.50 8.11
C GLU A 10 -18.51 12.42 9.07
N ASP A 11 -18.36 13.74 8.92
CA ASP A 11 -19.02 14.72 9.79
C ASP A 11 -20.46 15.02 9.37
N GLU A 12 -20.80 14.80 8.08
CA GLU A 12 -22.17 14.94 7.61
C GLU A 12 -23.04 13.75 8.06
N ARG A 13 -23.86 13.98 9.11
CA ARG A 13 -24.72 12.96 9.71
C ARG A 13 -25.64 12.26 8.70
N SER A 14 -26.27 13.01 7.79
CA SER A 14 -27.16 12.47 6.77
C SER A 14 -26.45 11.46 5.88
N LEU A 15 -25.24 11.78 5.42
CA LEU A 15 -24.45 10.87 4.60
C LEU A 15 -24.00 9.65 5.40
N SER A 16 -23.51 9.85 6.63
CA SER A 16 -23.10 8.77 7.53
C SER A 16 -24.24 7.78 7.82
N GLU A 17 -25.46 8.27 8.07
CA GLU A 17 -26.65 7.44 8.29
C GLU A 17 -27.05 6.65 7.04
N ILE A 18 -27.06 7.30 5.86
CA ILE A 18 -27.36 6.63 4.59
C ILE A 18 -26.35 5.52 4.31
N LEU A 19 -25.05 5.80 4.47
CA LEU A 19 -24.00 4.81 4.27
C LEU A 19 -24.13 3.65 5.26
N SER A 20 -24.34 3.96 6.54
CA SER A 20 -24.48 2.97 7.60
C SER A 20 -25.66 2.02 7.35
N TYR A 21 -26.82 2.57 6.99
CA TYR A 21 -28.02 1.78 6.68
C TYR A 21 -27.77 0.83 5.50
N ASN A 22 -27.18 1.34 4.41
CA ASN A 22 -26.96 0.54 3.22
C ASN A 22 -25.87 -0.54 3.43
N LEU A 23 -24.81 -0.24 4.17
CA LEU A 23 -23.77 -1.23 4.50
C LEU A 23 -24.26 -2.29 5.48
N ALA A 24 -25.07 -1.91 6.47
CA ALA A 24 -25.69 -2.87 7.39
C ALA A 24 -26.65 -3.83 6.66
N ASN A 25 -27.43 -3.32 5.69
CA ASN A 25 -28.29 -4.15 4.83
C ASN A 25 -27.49 -5.16 3.98
N GLU A 26 -26.24 -4.84 3.65
CA GLU A 26 -25.31 -5.73 2.94
C GLU A 26 -24.60 -6.72 3.87
N GLY A 27 -24.93 -6.71 5.16
CA GLY A 27 -24.47 -7.68 6.14
C GLY A 27 -23.18 -7.29 6.87
N PHE A 28 -22.68 -6.07 6.69
CA PHE A 28 -21.49 -5.56 7.40
C PHE A 28 -21.79 -5.14 8.84
N GLU A 29 -20.79 -5.20 9.71
CA GLU A 29 -20.81 -4.48 10.99
C GLU A 29 -20.32 -3.05 10.72
N VAL A 30 -21.08 -2.04 11.16
CA VAL A 30 -20.75 -0.63 10.87
C VAL A 30 -20.49 0.13 12.17
N LEU A 31 -19.35 0.81 12.21
CA LEU A 31 -19.00 1.82 13.20
C LEU A 31 -18.98 3.19 12.53
N THR A 32 -19.31 4.23 13.28
CA THR A 32 -19.26 5.61 12.81
C THR A 32 -18.44 6.49 13.75
N ALA A 33 -17.79 7.50 13.18
CA ALA A 33 -17.18 8.62 13.87
C ALA A 33 -17.52 9.91 13.11
N SER A 34 -17.85 10.97 13.85
CA SER A 34 -18.20 12.28 13.29
C SER A 34 -17.00 13.23 13.14
N ASP A 35 -15.82 12.81 13.61
CA ASP A 35 -14.59 13.60 13.56
C ASP A 35 -13.37 12.69 13.50
N GLY A 36 -12.24 13.26 13.07
CA GLY A 36 -11.00 12.53 12.85
C GLY A 36 -10.38 11.94 14.12
N ILE A 37 -10.53 12.59 15.28
CA ILE A 37 -9.94 12.14 16.54
C ILE A 37 -10.67 10.90 17.04
N ASP A 38 -12.01 10.94 17.05
CA ASP A 38 -12.82 9.77 17.36
C ASP A 38 -12.60 8.65 16.34
N GLY A 39 -12.49 9.00 15.05
CA GLY A 39 -12.19 8.06 13.96
C GLY A 39 -10.90 7.28 14.18
N LEU A 40 -9.78 7.97 14.45
CA LEU A 40 -8.48 7.36 14.74
C LEU A 40 -8.55 6.44 15.97
N ARG A 41 -9.14 6.93 17.06
CA ARG A 41 -9.30 6.15 18.30
C ARG A 41 -10.10 4.87 18.06
N ARG A 42 -11.19 4.95 17.30
CA ARG A 42 -12.00 3.77 16.95
C ARG A 42 -11.27 2.82 16.03
N ALA A 43 -10.52 3.32 15.06
CA ALA A 43 -9.71 2.49 14.18
C ALA A 43 -8.70 1.65 14.96
N GLN A 44 -7.98 2.26 15.92
CA GLN A 44 -7.00 1.59 16.76
C GLN A 44 -7.61 0.56 17.72
N ASN A 45 -8.81 0.82 18.24
CA ASN A 45 -9.46 -0.06 19.22
C ASN A 45 -10.23 -1.21 18.56
N ALA A 46 -10.93 -0.92 17.45
CA ALA A 46 -11.86 -1.86 16.84
C ALA A 46 -11.26 -2.64 15.67
N LEU A 47 -10.13 -2.17 15.13
CA LEU A 47 -9.40 -2.74 13.99
C LEU A 47 -10.35 -3.15 12.85
N PRO A 48 -11.07 -2.19 12.24
CA PRO A 48 -12.00 -2.49 11.14
C PRO A 48 -11.26 -3.08 9.93
N ASP A 49 -11.96 -3.84 9.10
CA ASP A 49 -11.42 -4.39 7.85
C ASP A 49 -11.28 -3.32 6.76
N LEU A 50 -12.09 -2.26 6.85
CA LEU A 50 -12.10 -1.11 5.95
C LEU A 50 -12.57 0.16 6.66
N ILE A 51 -11.97 1.30 6.29
CA ILE A 51 -12.35 2.64 6.68
C ILE A 51 -12.88 3.37 5.45
N VAL A 52 -14.07 3.95 5.55
CA VAL A 52 -14.58 4.96 4.62
C VAL A 52 -14.30 6.32 5.26
N LEU A 53 -13.45 7.13 4.62
CA LEU A 53 -12.91 8.36 5.19
C LEU A 53 -13.25 9.56 4.32
N ASP A 54 -13.94 10.56 4.86
CA ASP A 54 -14.00 11.88 4.22
C ASP A 54 -12.64 12.58 4.32
N LEU A 55 -12.22 13.20 3.21
CA LEU A 55 -11.05 14.07 3.21
C LEU A 55 -11.30 15.37 3.97
N MET A 56 -12.48 15.97 3.80
CA MET A 56 -12.77 17.29 4.33
C MET A 56 -13.47 17.23 5.68
N LEU A 57 -12.75 16.71 6.68
CA LEU A 57 -13.23 16.69 8.07
C LEU A 57 -12.86 17.98 8.81
N PRO A 58 -13.71 18.45 9.74
CA PRO A 58 -13.35 19.55 10.62
C PRO A 58 -12.21 19.15 11.57
N GLY A 59 -11.23 20.05 11.72
CA GLY A 59 -10.12 19.87 12.66
C GLY A 59 -8.91 19.16 12.06
N ILE A 60 -9.02 17.85 11.78
CA ILE A 60 -7.93 17.05 11.21
C ILE A 60 -8.33 16.59 9.80
N ASP A 61 -7.49 16.91 8.83
CA ASP A 61 -7.63 16.48 7.43
C ASP A 61 -7.57 14.95 7.29
N GLY A 62 -8.45 14.38 6.46
CA GLY A 62 -8.47 12.95 6.11
C GLY A 62 -7.13 12.43 5.57
N LEU A 63 -6.34 13.25 4.87
CA LEU A 63 -5.00 12.85 4.44
C LEU A 63 -4.06 12.62 5.64
N GLN A 64 -4.15 13.47 6.67
CA GLN A 64 -3.34 13.32 7.87
C GLN A 64 -3.79 12.09 8.68
N ILE A 65 -5.10 11.84 8.77
CA ILE A 65 -5.66 10.64 9.39
C ILE A 65 -5.12 9.38 8.70
N CYS A 66 -5.15 9.34 7.37
CA CYS A 66 -4.62 8.22 6.59
C CYS A 66 -3.13 7.99 6.85
N ARG A 67 -2.30 9.05 6.85
CA ARG A 67 -0.87 8.93 7.19
C ARG A 67 -0.66 8.33 8.58
N GLN A 68 -1.42 8.78 9.58
CA GLN A 68 -1.31 8.24 10.95
C GLN A 68 -1.69 6.76 11.01
N LEU A 69 -2.80 6.37 10.37
CA LEU A 69 -3.22 4.97 10.27
C LEU A 69 -2.18 4.10 9.56
N ARG A 70 -1.50 4.63 8.54
CA ARG A 70 -0.42 3.89 7.85
C ARG A 70 0.87 3.80 8.64
N SER A 71 1.17 4.81 9.47
CA SER A 71 2.37 4.79 10.32
C SER A 71 2.27 3.88 11.54
N ASP A 72 1.05 3.50 11.94
CA ASP A 72 0.82 2.64 13.11
C ASP A 72 0.80 1.17 12.68
N PRO A 73 1.71 0.32 13.23
CA PRO A 73 1.80 -1.08 12.84
C PRO A 73 0.51 -1.89 12.98
N LYS A 74 -0.41 -1.48 13.86
CA LYS A 74 -1.69 -2.16 14.09
C LYS A 74 -2.74 -1.78 13.05
N THR A 75 -2.67 -0.57 12.49
CA THR A 75 -3.70 -0.05 11.58
C THR A 75 -3.21 0.07 10.13
N GLN A 76 -1.91 -0.10 9.89
CA GLN A 76 -1.31 -0.03 8.55
C GLN A 76 -1.90 -0.99 7.53
N GLY A 77 -2.48 -2.12 7.95
CA GLY A 77 -3.11 -3.11 7.07
C GLY A 77 -4.59 -2.85 6.77
N ILE A 78 -5.23 -1.90 7.46
CA ILE A 78 -6.66 -1.61 7.31
C ILE A 78 -6.91 -0.96 5.96
N ARG A 79 -7.91 -1.40 5.21
CA ARG A 79 -8.20 -0.78 3.90
C ARG A 79 -8.78 0.61 4.07
N ILE A 80 -8.39 1.58 3.27
CA ILE A 80 -8.89 2.95 3.35
C ILE A 80 -9.49 3.35 2.00
N LEU A 81 -10.79 3.64 1.98
CA LEU A 81 -11.52 4.22 0.86
C LEU A 81 -11.80 5.68 1.17
N MET A 82 -11.21 6.60 0.40
CA MET A 82 -11.41 8.03 0.62
C MET A 82 -12.58 8.59 -0.20
N LEU A 83 -13.33 9.49 0.41
CA LEU A 83 -14.35 10.31 -0.24
C LEU A 83 -13.79 11.73 -0.41
N THR A 84 -13.85 12.29 -1.62
CA THR A 84 -13.32 13.62 -1.94
C THR A 84 -14.37 14.48 -2.64
N ALA A 85 -14.31 15.80 -2.49
CA ALA A 85 -15.20 16.73 -3.19
C ALA A 85 -14.78 17.04 -4.64
N LYS A 86 -13.54 16.73 -5.06
CA LYS A 86 -13.01 17.13 -6.37
C LYS A 86 -12.26 16.01 -7.08
N ALA A 87 -12.48 15.89 -8.39
CA ALA A 87 -11.75 14.95 -9.24
C ALA A 87 -10.26 15.30 -9.35
N GLU A 88 -9.92 16.59 -9.37
CA GLU A 88 -8.53 17.08 -9.45
C GLU A 88 -7.69 16.70 -8.21
N GLU A 89 -8.31 16.65 -7.02
CA GLU A 89 -7.66 16.16 -5.80
C GLU A 89 -7.30 14.68 -5.92
N VAL A 90 -8.10 13.87 -6.64
CA VAL A 90 -7.78 12.46 -6.89
C VAL A 90 -6.48 12.35 -7.69
N ASP A 91 -6.29 13.17 -8.72
CA ASP A 91 -5.09 13.15 -9.56
C ASP A 91 -3.84 13.57 -8.78
N GLU A 92 -3.94 14.59 -7.92
CA GLU A 92 -2.85 14.98 -7.02
C GLU A 92 -2.53 13.87 -6.02
N ILE A 93 -3.54 13.28 -5.37
CA ILE A 93 -3.32 12.23 -4.36
C ILE A 93 -2.76 10.94 -4.98
N VAL A 94 -3.20 10.57 -6.19
CA VAL A 94 -2.62 9.47 -6.97
C VAL A 94 -1.15 9.78 -7.32
N GLY A 95 -0.82 11.03 -7.60
CA GLY A 95 0.57 11.49 -7.77
C GLY A 95 1.42 11.43 -6.49
N PHE A 96 0.79 11.57 -5.30
CA PHE A 96 1.46 11.57 -4.00
C PHE A 96 1.55 10.20 -3.29
N ASN A 97 0.95 9.11 -3.82
CA ASN A 97 0.99 7.76 -3.23
C ASN A 97 0.70 7.73 -1.71
N MET A 98 -0.32 8.46 -1.24
CA MET A 98 -0.55 8.75 0.20
C MET A 98 -1.19 7.63 1.03
N GLY A 99 -1.23 6.41 0.51
CA GLY A 99 -1.60 5.23 1.28
C GLY A 99 -3.11 4.91 1.36
N ALA A 100 -4.01 5.55 0.63
CA ALA A 100 -5.38 5.01 0.50
C ALA A 100 -5.44 3.90 -0.57
N ASP A 101 -6.41 3.00 -0.44
CA ASP A 101 -6.57 1.86 -1.35
C ASP A 101 -7.44 2.18 -2.58
N ASP A 102 -8.38 3.13 -2.45
CA ASP A 102 -9.21 3.66 -3.54
C ASP A 102 -9.80 5.04 -3.14
N TYR A 103 -10.31 5.78 -4.12
CA TYR A 103 -10.86 7.13 -3.98
C TYR A 103 -12.20 7.25 -4.73
N VAL A 104 -13.15 8.00 -4.16
CA VAL A 104 -14.45 8.26 -4.77
C VAL A 104 -14.80 9.74 -4.65
N ALA A 105 -15.02 10.39 -5.80
CA ALA A 105 -15.49 11.77 -5.84
C ALA A 105 -16.99 11.88 -5.48
N LYS A 106 -17.31 12.88 -4.64
CA LYS A 106 -18.67 13.37 -4.34
C LYS A 106 -19.12 14.29 -5.49
N PRO A 107 -20.38 14.20 -5.96
CA PRO A 107 -21.42 13.27 -5.52
C PRO A 107 -21.25 11.87 -6.14
N PHE A 108 -21.50 10.83 -5.35
CA PHE A 108 -21.43 9.44 -5.79
C PHE A 108 -22.77 8.70 -5.66
N LYS A 109 -22.89 7.58 -6.37
CA LYS A 109 -24.03 6.67 -6.23
C LYS A 109 -23.69 5.58 -5.21
N ILE A 110 -24.64 5.28 -4.32
CA ILE A 110 -24.49 4.29 -3.24
C ILE A 110 -24.15 2.89 -3.76
N LYS A 111 -24.86 2.38 -4.77
CA LYS A 111 -24.63 1.02 -5.30
C LYS A 111 -23.19 0.82 -5.85
N PRO A 112 -22.64 1.72 -6.69
CA PRO A 112 -21.22 1.69 -7.06
C PRO A 112 -20.26 1.75 -5.87
N LEU A 113 -20.51 2.60 -4.88
CA LEU A 113 -19.66 2.71 -3.69
C LEU A 113 -19.59 1.38 -2.91
N ILE A 114 -20.74 0.76 -2.65
CA ILE A 114 -20.82 -0.55 -1.99
C ILE A 114 -20.07 -1.62 -2.80
N SER A 115 -20.17 -1.56 -4.13
CA SER A 115 -19.46 -2.49 -5.02
C SER A 115 -17.94 -2.34 -4.91
N ARG A 116 -17.45 -1.10 -4.78
CA ARG A 116 -16.03 -0.81 -4.53
C ARG A 116 -15.59 -1.31 -3.15
N ILE A 117 -16.38 -1.06 -2.11
CA ILE A 117 -16.12 -1.56 -0.75
C ILE A 117 -16.01 -3.09 -0.74
N LYS A 118 -16.97 -3.79 -1.36
CA LYS A 118 -16.93 -5.25 -1.51
C LYS A 118 -15.70 -5.71 -2.30
N ALA A 119 -15.32 -5.00 -3.36
CA ALA A 119 -14.13 -5.33 -4.14
C ALA A 119 -12.83 -5.15 -3.35
N LEU A 120 -12.73 -4.08 -2.55
CA LEU A 120 -11.62 -3.84 -1.63
C LEU A 120 -11.53 -4.95 -0.59
N LEU A 121 -12.64 -5.31 0.06
CA LEU A 121 -12.68 -6.41 1.04
C LEU A 121 -12.41 -7.79 0.43
N ARG A 122 -12.81 -8.03 -0.82
CA ARG A 122 -12.57 -9.30 -1.55
C ARG A 122 -11.14 -9.43 -2.06
N ARG A 123 -10.45 -8.32 -2.33
CA ARG A 123 -9.00 -8.35 -2.57
C ARG A 123 -8.40 -9.06 -1.36
N PRO A 124 -7.62 -10.13 -1.51
CA PRO A 124 -6.96 -10.76 -0.38
C PRO A 124 -6.31 -9.65 0.44
N SER A 125 -6.64 -9.60 1.74
CA SER A 125 -5.81 -8.83 2.66
C SER A 125 -4.39 -9.30 2.38
N ALA A 126 -3.40 -8.41 2.40
CA ALA A 126 -2.00 -8.83 2.36
C ALA A 126 -1.65 -9.86 3.47
N GLU A 127 -2.62 -10.23 4.32
CA GLU A 127 -2.54 -11.13 5.46
C GLU A 127 -3.04 -12.57 5.23
N GLN A 128 -3.52 -12.98 4.04
CA GLN A 128 -3.74 -14.41 3.78
C GLN A 128 -3.14 -14.86 2.44
N SER A 129 -1.98 -15.49 2.59
CA SER A 129 -1.11 -16.17 1.62
C SER A 129 -0.34 -15.31 0.62
N SER A 130 0.75 -14.71 1.08
CA SER A 130 2.05 -15.37 0.92
C SER A 130 2.91 -14.95 2.09
N SER A 131 3.91 -15.73 2.45
CA SER A 131 5.07 -15.17 3.10
C SER A 131 5.43 -13.84 2.41
N GLU A 132 5.75 -12.78 3.16
CA GLU A 132 6.51 -11.65 2.62
C GLU A 132 7.92 -12.06 2.17
N VAL A 133 8.17 -13.37 2.14
CA VAL A 133 9.24 -14.09 1.48
C VAL A 133 8.88 -14.34 0.03
N ILE A 134 9.62 -13.75 -0.91
CA ILE A 134 9.65 -14.18 -2.31
C ILE A 134 10.88 -15.03 -2.51
N SER A 135 10.70 -16.23 -3.08
CA SER A 135 11.80 -17.12 -3.44
C SER A 135 11.78 -17.42 -4.94
N VAL A 136 12.84 -17.07 -5.66
CA VAL A 136 13.01 -17.38 -7.09
C VAL A 136 14.46 -17.77 -7.35
N ALA A 137 14.68 -18.88 -8.05
CA ALA A 137 16.00 -19.40 -8.37
C ALA A 137 16.96 -19.44 -7.15
N GLY A 138 16.47 -19.81 -5.96
CA GLY A 138 17.27 -19.83 -4.73
C GLY A 138 17.64 -18.46 -4.14
N ILE A 139 17.11 -17.36 -4.68
CA ILE A 139 17.15 -16.03 -4.04
C ILE A 139 15.88 -15.90 -3.22
N GLU A 140 16.02 -15.71 -1.91
CA GLU A 140 14.94 -15.53 -0.95
C GLU A 140 14.99 -14.09 -0.42
N VAL A 141 13.87 -13.36 -0.45
CA VAL A 141 13.76 -12.01 0.11
C VAL A 141 12.54 -11.97 1.03
N ASP A 142 12.80 -11.87 2.34
CA ASP A 142 11.80 -11.67 3.38
C ASP A 142 11.66 -10.19 3.72
N ARG A 143 10.57 -9.57 3.28
CA ARG A 143 10.29 -8.16 3.56
C ARG A 143 9.94 -7.91 5.03
N THR A 144 9.30 -8.85 5.72
CA THR A 144 8.89 -8.65 7.12
C THR A 144 10.13 -8.59 8.01
N HIS A 145 11.03 -9.55 7.85
CA HIS A 145 12.26 -9.63 8.64
C HIS A 145 13.41 -8.82 8.04
N HIS A 146 13.23 -8.17 6.88
CA HIS A 146 14.27 -7.46 6.14
C HIS A 146 15.53 -8.31 5.88
N THR A 147 15.33 -9.60 5.56
CA THR A 147 16.44 -10.53 5.27
C THR A 147 16.44 -10.95 3.82
N ALA A 148 17.63 -11.19 3.28
CA ALA A 148 17.80 -11.79 1.96
C ALA A 148 18.75 -12.98 2.07
N LYS A 149 18.48 -14.06 1.34
CA LYS A 149 19.36 -15.22 1.24
C LYS A 149 19.60 -15.60 -0.21
N LEU A 150 20.78 -16.17 -0.45
CA LEU A 150 21.15 -16.82 -1.70
C LEU A 150 21.53 -18.27 -1.37
N ASP A 151 20.77 -19.21 -1.91
CA ASP A 151 20.91 -20.65 -1.65
C ASP A 151 20.94 -21.00 -0.16
N GLY A 152 20.07 -20.34 0.60
CA GLY A 152 19.95 -20.51 2.05
C GLY A 152 21.00 -19.77 2.88
N GLN A 153 22.02 -19.15 2.26
CA GLN A 153 23.02 -18.33 2.96
C GLN A 153 22.58 -16.87 3.01
N GLU A 154 22.69 -16.24 4.17
CA GLU A 154 22.31 -14.84 4.36
C GLU A 154 23.18 -13.89 3.53
N MET A 155 22.53 -12.96 2.84
CA MET A 155 23.14 -11.97 1.97
C MET A 155 22.89 -10.57 2.54
N GLN A 156 23.98 -9.85 2.82
CA GLN A 156 23.93 -8.49 3.33
C GLN A 156 23.65 -7.48 2.20
N LEU A 157 22.42 -6.95 2.16
CA LEU A 157 22.01 -5.91 1.23
C LEU A 157 21.92 -4.54 1.94
N THR A 158 22.27 -3.48 1.22
CA THR A 158 21.91 -2.12 1.64
C THR A 158 20.40 -1.92 1.49
N PRO A 159 19.79 -0.93 2.19
CA PRO A 159 18.36 -0.67 2.08
C PRO A 159 17.89 -0.46 0.63
N THR A 160 18.66 0.28 -0.16
CA THR A 160 18.36 0.54 -1.58
C THR A 160 18.41 -0.74 -2.41
N GLU A 161 19.45 -1.57 -2.24
CA GLU A 161 19.56 -2.85 -2.97
C GLU A 161 18.43 -3.80 -2.60
N PHE A 162 18.09 -3.88 -1.31
CA PHE A 162 16.98 -4.69 -0.81
C PHE A 162 15.66 -4.28 -1.46
N LYS A 163 15.32 -2.97 -1.40
CA LYS A 163 14.09 -2.43 -1.98
C LYS A 163 14.04 -2.64 -3.50
N MET A 164 15.15 -2.45 -4.21
CA MET A 164 15.23 -2.68 -5.65
C MET A 164 15.02 -4.15 -6.00
N LEU A 165 15.70 -5.06 -5.31
CA LEU A 165 15.57 -6.50 -5.51
C LEU A 165 14.12 -6.95 -5.26
N TRP A 166 13.56 -6.56 -4.12
CA TRP A 166 12.16 -6.81 -3.76
C TRP A 166 11.19 -6.30 -4.83
N THR A 167 11.35 -5.04 -5.26
CA THR A 167 10.48 -4.40 -6.26
C THR A 167 10.49 -5.18 -7.58
N MET A 168 11.67 -5.58 -8.06
CA MET A 168 11.78 -6.33 -9.30
C MET A 168 11.25 -7.76 -9.16
N MET A 169 11.54 -8.45 -8.03
CA MET A 169 11.12 -9.84 -7.78
C MET A 169 9.61 -9.99 -7.55
N ARG A 170 8.91 -8.94 -7.12
CA ARG A 170 7.43 -8.96 -7.00
C ARG A 170 6.70 -9.12 -8.33
N ARG A 171 7.31 -8.71 -9.43
CA ARG A 171 6.75 -8.83 -10.79
C ARG A 171 7.85 -9.21 -11.78
N PRO A 172 8.32 -10.47 -11.77
CA PRO A 172 9.32 -10.94 -12.72
C PRO A 172 8.88 -10.69 -14.16
N GLY A 173 9.82 -10.35 -15.04
CA GLY A 173 9.59 -10.03 -16.45
C GLY A 173 9.23 -8.57 -16.72
N ARG A 174 8.65 -7.83 -15.76
CA ARG A 174 8.30 -6.42 -15.93
C ARG A 174 9.56 -5.52 -15.86
N PRO A 175 9.84 -4.70 -16.88
CA PRO A 175 10.87 -3.67 -16.78
C PRO A 175 10.42 -2.50 -15.92
N TYR A 176 11.35 -2.00 -15.11
CA TYR A 176 11.23 -0.80 -14.31
C TYR A 176 12.23 0.23 -14.81
N SER A 177 11.78 1.47 -14.99
CA SER A 177 12.67 2.58 -15.27
C SER A 177 13.55 2.91 -14.07
N ARG A 178 14.64 3.65 -14.32
CA ARG A 178 15.52 4.12 -13.24
C ARG A 178 14.75 4.98 -12.23
N ASN A 179 13.89 5.85 -12.72
CA ASN A 179 13.06 6.70 -11.87
C ASN A 179 12.07 5.86 -11.05
N GLU A 180 11.40 4.86 -11.66
CA GLU A 180 10.54 3.96 -10.89
C GLU A 180 11.30 3.22 -9.80
N LEU A 181 12.51 2.72 -10.08
CA LEU A 181 13.33 2.05 -9.07
C LEU A 181 13.79 3.02 -7.97
N LEU A 182 14.07 4.27 -8.33
CA LEU A 182 14.43 5.33 -7.40
C LEU A 182 13.25 5.65 -6.47
N ASP A 183 12.08 5.90 -7.04
CA ASP A 183 10.87 6.26 -6.30
C ASP A 183 10.45 5.12 -5.35
N ASN A 184 10.57 3.86 -5.79
CA ASN A 184 10.29 2.70 -4.94
C ASN A 184 11.39 2.46 -3.87
N ALA A 185 12.63 2.88 -4.10
CA ALA A 185 13.72 2.72 -3.14
C ALA A 185 13.78 3.85 -2.09
N ARG A 186 13.25 5.03 -2.39
CA ARG A 186 13.34 6.26 -1.58
C ARG A 186 12.49 6.34 -0.31
N GLY A 187 11.63 5.37 0.00
CA GLY A 187 10.60 5.50 1.05
C GLY A 187 11.03 6.16 2.39
N GLU A 188 10.11 6.95 2.95
CA GLU A 188 10.00 7.73 4.22
C GLU A 188 11.20 8.48 4.83
N ASP A 189 12.45 8.06 4.62
CA ASP A 189 13.65 8.76 5.11
C ASP A 189 14.56 9.16 3.93
N ALA A 190 14.10 10.14 3.16
CA ALA A 190 14.85 10.68 2.04
C ALA A 190 15.90 11.70 2.52
N ASN A 191 17.02 11.21 3.05
CA ASN A 191 18.26 11.99 3.13
C ASN A 191 19.49 11.08 3.13
N ALA A 192 19.91 10.65 1.93
CA ALA A 192 21.28 10.19 1.71
C ALA A 192 21.64 10.40 0.23
N LEU A 193 22.84 10.96 -0.01
CA LEU A 193 23.44 11.18 -1.33
C LEU A 193 23.18 9.99 -2.27
N GLU A 194 22.34 10.19 -3.27
CA GLU A 194 22.01 9.15 -4.23
C GLU A 194 23.20 8.84 -5.13
N ARG A 195 23.78 7.66 -4.93
CA ARG A 195 24.52 6.99 -5.99
C ARG A 195 23.52 6.60 -7.08
N THR A 196 23.94 6.61 -8.34
CA THR A 196 23.04 6.31 -9.45
C THR A 196 22.48 4.88 -9.34
N ILE A 197 21.25 4.66 -9.82
CA ILE A 197 20.61 3.33 -9.86
C ILE A 197 21.54 2.26 -10.43
N ASP A 198 22.33 2.62 -11.44
CA ASP A 198 23.28 1.74 -12.12
C ASP A 198 24.37 1.21 -11.17
N VAL A 199 24.82 2.03 -10.21
CA VAL A 199 25.78 1.62 -9.16
C VAL A 199 25.14 0.61 -8.21
N HIS A 200 23.90 0.85 -7.80
CA HIS A 200 23.15 -0.07 -6.94
C HIS A 200 22.86 -1.39 -7.65
N VAL A 201 22.46 -1.38 -8.93
CA VAL A 201 22.27 -2.60 -9.71
C VAL A 201 23.59 -3.36 -9.86
N ARG A 202 24.70 -2.67 -10.13
CA ARG A 202 26.01 -3.32 -10.25
C ARG A 202 26.40 -4.02 -8.95
N SER A 203 26.26 -3.35 -7.81
CA SER A 203 26.56 -3.90 -6.49
C SER A 203 25.62 -5.07 -6.14
N LEU A 204 24.33 -4.94 -6.42
CA LEU A 204 23.34 -6.01 -6.24
C LEU A 204 23.71 -7.25 -7.06
N ARG A 205 24.06 -7.09 -8.35
CA ARG A 205 24.49 -8.22 -9.20
C ARG A 205 25.73 -8.92 -8.66
N GLN A 206 26.68 -8.18 -8.11
CA GLN A 206 27.87 -8.76 -7.49
C GLN A 206 27.53 -9.61 -6.26
N LYS A 207 26.61 -9.12 -5.41
CA LYS A 207 26.15 -9.85 -4.22
C LYS A 207 25.31 -11.09 -4.57
N LEU A 208 24.60 -11.06 -5.69
CA LEU A 208 23.85 -12.20 -6.23
C LEU A 208 24.74 -13.26 -6.90
N GLY A 209 26.05 -13.04 -7.02
CA GLY A 209 26.99 -14.02 -7.56
C GLY A 209 26.66 -14.45 -9.00
N ASP A 210 26.68 -15.76 -9.25
CA ASP A 210 26.32 -16.38 -10.52
C ASP A 210 24.88 -16.06 -10.96
N LYS A 211 23.99 -15.77 -10.01
CA LYS A 211 22.59 -15.37 -10.26
C LYS A 211 22.39 -13.88 -10.52
N GLY A 212 23.46 -13.09 -10.52
CA GLY A 212 23.39 -11.67 -10.89
C GLY A 212 22.82 -11.43 -12.29
N HIS A 213 22.90 -12.43 -13.18
CA HIS A 213 22.30 -12.36 -14.53
C HIS A 213 20.77 -12.30 -14.52
N LEU A 214 20.09 -12.70 -13.42
CA LEU A 214 18.64 -12.61 -13.28
C LEU A 214 18.15 -11.17 -13.16
N VAL A 215 18.99 -10.24 -12.73
CA VAL A 215 18.72 -8.80 -12.82
C VAL A 215 19.19 -8.33 -14.19
N GLU A 216 18.29 -8.17 -15.14
CA GLU A 216 18.61 -7.84 -16.53
C GLU A 216 18.52 -6.34 -16.80
N THR A 217 19.37 -5.84 -17.71
CA THR A 217 19.23 -4.48 -18.26
C THR A 217 18.33 -4.53 -19.48
N VAL A 218 17.24 -3.78 -19.46
CA VAL A 218 16.36 -3.59 -20.63
C VAL A 218 16.75 -2.26 -21.28
N ARG A 219 17.46 -2.35 -22.42
CA ARG A 219 18.02 -1.18 -23.12
C ARG A 219 16.92 -0.15 -23.41
N GLY A 220 17.20 1.12 -23.08
CA GLY A 220 16.26 2.23 -23.26
C GLY A 220 15.15 2.33 -22.22
N ILE A 221 14.99 1.34 -21.33
CA ILE A 221 13.91 1.32 -20.33
C ILE A 221 14.50 1.37 -18.91
N GLY A 222 15.30 0.37 -18.53
CA GLY A 222 15.85 0.28 -17.18
C GLY A 222 16.24 -1.15 -16.83
N TYR A 223 15.68 -1.69 -15.74
CA TYR A 223 16.04 -3.01 -15.22
C TYR A 223 14.83 -3.87 -14.92
N ARG A 224 14.99 -5.19 -14.98
CA ARG A 224 13.97 -6.15 -14.52
C ARG A 224 14.60 -7.31 -13.79
N PHE A 225 13.80 -8.01 -13.02
CA PHE A 225 14.09 -9.40 -12.68
C PHE A 225 13.57 -10.30 -13.81
N LYS A 226 14.36 -11.29 -14.23
CA LYS A 226 13.99 -12.22 -15.31
C LYS A 226 12.77 -13.05 -14.89
N ALA A 227 11.78 -13.18 -15.78
CA ALA A 227 10.72 -14.18 -15.63
C ALA A 227 11.31 -15.52 -16.06
N GLU A 228 11.19 -16.55 -15.22
CA GLU A 228 11.45 -17.94 -15.65
C GLU A 228 10.41 -18.38 -16.68
#